data_AF-A0A382IRK2-F1
#
_entry.id   AF-A0A382IRK2-F1
#
_cell.length_a   1.000
_cell.length_b   1.000
_cell.length_c   1.000
_cell.angle_alpha   90.00
_cell.angle_beta   90.00
_cell.angle_gamma   90.00
#
_symmetry.space_group_name_H-M   'P 1'
#
loop_
_entity.id
_entity.type
_entity.pdbx_description
1 polymer ?
#
loop_
_entity_poly.entity_id
_entity_poly.type
_entity_poly.pdbx_seq_one_letter_code
_entity_poly.pdbx_strand_id
1 'polypeptide(L)'
;MKVVDIADEIYRELSEPSTLSIPAIAYWLRTNIGELNNYLNTSFRIDSDFEIAEQVELTGREPISYNSSVDNSTLEIQFEEKAVLKKMYFVHHYDSQLRSALGAASNDPVVEVVSDGSKVR
;
A
#
# COMPACT_ATOMS: atom_id res chain seq x y z
N MET A 1 -14.91 -4.10 5.92
CA MET A 1 -14.49 -3.96 4.51
C MET A 1 -13.38 -4.95 4.26
N LYS A 2 -13.47 -5.71 3.17
CA LYS A 2 -12.48 -6.75 2.90
C LYS A 2 -11.20 -6.15 2.36
N VAL A 3 -10.07 -6.73 2.75
CA VAL A 3 -8.75 -6.35 2.23
C VAL A 3 -8.71 -6.42 0.70
N VAL A 4 -9.42 -7.39 0.12
CA VAL A 4 -9.48 -7.57 -1.34
C VAL A 4 -10.18 -6.42 -2.05
N ASP A 5 -11.17 -5.79 -1.43
CA ASP A 5 -11.89 -4.65 -2.02
C ASP A 5 -10.97 -3.44 -2.12
N ILE A 6 -10.20 -3.16 -1.06
CA ILE A 6 -9.17 -2.11 -1.05
C ILE A 6 -8.09 -2.41 -2.11
N ALA A 7 -7.69 -3.67 -2.22
CA ALA A 7 -6.69 -4.08 -3.20
C ALA A 7 -7.17 -3.88 -4.64
N ASP A 8 -8.44 -4.17 -4.94
CA ASP A 8 -9.05 -3.92 -6.25
C ASP A 8 -9.15 -2.41 -6.53
N GLU A 9 -9.54 -1.59 -5.55
CA GLU A 9 -9.53 -0.13 -5.68
C GLU A 9 -8.13 0.38 -6.07
N ILE A 10 -7.10 -0.02 -5.34
CA ILE A 10 -5.70 0.37 -5.62
C ILE A 10 -5.28 -0.07 -7.02
N TYR A 11 -5.59 -1.31 -7.41
CA TYR A 11 -5.24 -1.86 -8.71
C TYR A 11 -5.82 -1.01 -9.85
N ARG A 12 -7.09 -0.61 -9.73
CA ARG A 12 -7.76 0.27 -10.70
C ARG A 12 -7.22 1.69 -10.68
N GLU A 13 -6.95 2.24 -9.50
CA GLU A 13 -6.37 3.59 -9.35
C GLU A 13 -4.94 3.66 -9.95
N LEU A 14 -4.18 2.55 -9.94
CA LEU A 14 -2.90 2.41 -10.62
C LEU A 14 -3.02 2.19 -12.15
N SER A 15 -4.24 2.26 -12.70
CA SER A 15 -4.53 1.99 -14.12
C SER A 15 -4.23 0.55 -14.54
N GLU A 16 -4.52 -0.42 -13.68
CA GLU A 16 -4.49 -1.86 -13.98
C GLU A 16 -3.15 -2.35 -14.57
N PRO A 17 -2.02 -2.12 -13.88
CA PRO A 17 -0.70 -2.43 -14.40
C PRO A 17 -0.49 -3.94 -14.56
N SER A 18 0.05 -4.36 -15.70
CA SER A 18 0.28 -5.78 -16.03
C SER A 18 1.32 -6.49 -15.14
N THR A 19 2.14 -5.71 -14.43
CA THR A 19 3.23 -6.21 -13.57
C THR A 19 2.79 -6.46 -12.13
N LEU A 20 1.54 -6.16 -11.78
CA LEU A 20 1.04 -6.23 -10.41
C LEU A 20 -0.30 -6.97 -10.39
N SER A 21 -0.61 -7.67 -9.31
CA SER A 21 -1.87 -8.41 -9.16
C SER A 21 -2.58 -8.05 -7.87
N ILE A 22 -3.92 -8.12 -7.87
CA ILE A 22 -4.75 -7.87 -6.69
C ILE A 22 -4.33 -8.74 -5.50
N PRO A 23 -4.02 -10.05 -5.64
CA PRO A 23 -3.52 -10.86 -4.52
C PRO A 23 -2.21 -10.34 -3.92
N ALA A 24 -1.30 -9.80 -4.73
CA ALA A 24 -0.04 -9.24 -4.24
C ALA A 24 -0.26 -7.94 -3.45
N ILE A 25 -1.15 -7.08 -3.93
CA ILE A 25 -1.57 -5.86 -3.21
C ILE A 25 -2.23 -6.25 -1.89
N ALA A 26 -3.21 -7.17 -1.92
CA ALA A 26 -3.92 -7.65 -0.75
C ALA A 26 -2.96 -8.23 0.29
N TYR A 27 -1.97 -9.04 -0.14
CA TYR A 27 -0.95 -9.55 0.77
C TYR A 27 -0.18 -8.43 1.46
N TRP A 28 0.28 -7.42 0.70
CA TRP A 28 0.99 -6.28 1.26
C TRP A 28 0.13 -5.50 2.27
N LEU A 29 -1.15 -5.26 1.97
CA LEU A 29 -2.07 -4.58 2.89
C LEU A 29 -2.18 -5.33 4.22
N ARG A 30 -2.21 -6.67 4.18
CA ARG A 30 -2.29 -7.50 5.39
C ARG A 30 -1.04 -7.39 6.25
N THR A 31 0.13 -7.40 5.62
CA THR A 31 1.40 -7.35 6.36
C THR A 31 1.69 -5.98 6.96
N ASN A 32 1.03 -4.93 6.47
CA ASN A 32 1.33 -3.55 6.83
C ASN A 32 0.24 -2.85 7.67
N ILE A 33 -0.80 -3.58 8.10
CA ILE A 33 -1.86 -2.99 8.93
C ILE A 33 -1.33 -2.47 10.27
N GLY A 34 -0.29 -3.08 10.82
CA GLY A 34 0.38 -2.62 12.04
C GLY A 34 1.10 -1.27 11.86
N GLU A 35 1.62 -0.99 10.66
CA GLU A 35 2.22 0.31 10.37
C GLU A 35 1.16 1.40 10.29
N LEU A 36 0.02 1.12 9.65
CA LEU A 36 -1.13 2.02 9.63
C LEU A 36 -1.57 2.38 11.06
N ASN A 37 -1.67 1.38 11.92
CA ASN A 37 -2.01 1.55 13.33
C ASN A 37 -1.02 2.48 14.05
N ASN A 38 0.27 2.35 13.77
CA ASN A 38 1.28 3.23 14.35
C ASN A 38 1.17 4.68 13.84
N TYR A 39 0.85 4.87 12.55
CA TYR A 39 0.69 6.22 11.97
C TYR A 39 -0.55 6.95 12.49
N LEU A 40 -1.65 6.21 12.70
CA LEU A 40 -2.95 6.79 13.05
C LEU A 40 -3.33 6.62 14.52
N ASN A 41 -2.48 5.97 15.31
CA ASN A 41 -2.77 5.60 16.70
C ASN A 41 -4.09 4.81 16.81
N THR A 42 -4.28 3.82 15.94
CA THR A 42 -5.44 2.92 15.88
C THR A 42 -5.04 1.47 16.21
N SER A 43 -6.00 0.53 16.28
CA SER A 43 -5.69 -0.90 16.50
C SER A 43 -6.39 -1.87 15.54
N PHE A 44 -6.48 -1.53 14.25
CA PHE A 44 -7.07 -2.43 13.27
C PHE A 44 -6.38 -3.79 13.22
N ARG A 45 -7.18 -4.84 13.13
CA ARG A 45 -6.75 -6.22 12.95
C ARG A 45 -7.45 -6.81 11.73
N ILE A 46 -6.92 -7.94 11.27
CA ILE A 46 -7.51 -8.69 10.17
C ILE A 46 -8.06 -9.98 10.74
N ASP A 47 -9.34 -10.23 10.49
CA ASP A 47 -10.02 -11.43 10.93
C ASP A 47 -9.78 -12.62 9.98
N SER A 48 -10.43 -13.75 10.27
CA SER A 48 -10.36 -14.96 9.46
C SER A 48 -10.99 -14.81 8.06
N ASP A 49 -11.89 -13.85 7.88
CA ASP A 49 -12.60 -13.57 6.62
C ASP A 49 -11.90 -12.49 5.78
N PHE A 50 -10.72 -12.04 6.24
CA PHE A 50 -9.92 -10.98 5.65
C PHE A 50 -10.61 -9.61 5.65
N GLU A 51 -11.44 -9.34 6.65
CA GLU A 51 -11.96 -8.02 6.92
C GLU A 51 -11.03 -7.24 7.85
N ILE A 52 -10.89 -5.95 7.58
CA ILE A 52 -10.17 -5.04 8.47
C ILE A 52 -11.17 -4.46 9.46
N ALA A 53 -11.03 -4.84 10.72
CA ALA A 53 -11.85 -4.36 11.82
C ALA A 53 -11.00 -4.17 13.08
N GLU A 54 -11.35 -3.17 13.87
CA GLU A 54 -10.85 -2.98 15.21
C GLU A 54 -11.65 -3.86 16.17
N GLN A 55 -10.95 -4.75 16.87
CA GLN A 55 -11.54 -5.50 17.97
C GLN A 55 -11.45 -4.61 19.21
N VAL A 56 -12.59 -4.05 19.63
CA VAL A 56 -12.72 -3.32 20.88
C VAL A 56 -12.52 -4.31 22.03
N GLU A 57 -11.28 -4.47 22.48
CA GLU A 57 -11.02 -5.19 23.72
C GLU A 57 -11.53 -4.32 24.88
N LEU A 58 -12.37 -4.90 25.76
CA LEU A 58 -12.85 -4.32 27.02
C LEU A 58 -11.71 -3.99 28.03
N THR A 59 -10.46 -3.85 27.59
CA THR A 59 -9.24 -3.70 28.38
C THR A 59 -8.78 -2.24 28.53
N GLY A 60 -9.68 -1.28 28.29
CA GLY A 60 -9.50 0.11 28.71
C GLY A 60 -8.47 0.92 27.92
N ARG A 61 -7.98 0.39 26.79
CA ARG A 61 -7.22 1.14 25.80
C ARG A 61 -8.06 1.20 24.54
N GLU A 62 -8.90 2.21 24.45
CA GLU A 62 -9.68 2.51 23.24
C GLU A 62 -8.81 3.35 22.29
N PRO A 63 -8.38 2.83 21.14
CA PRO A 63 -7.97 3.68 20.03
C PRO A 63 -9.26 4.20 19.40
N ILE A 64 -9.47 5.49 19.50
CA ILE A 64 -10.66 6.13 18.98
C ILE A 64 -10.40 6.31 17.49
N SER A 65 -11.15 5.62 16.62
CA SER A 65 -11.12 5.98 15.20
C SER A 65 -11.44 7.47 15.09
N TYR A 66 -10.74 8.16 14.20
CA TYR A 66 -10.93 9.59 14.02
C TYR A 66 -12.38 9.80 13.53
N ASN A 67 -13.26 10.30 14.40
CA ASN A 67 -14.69 10.57 14.13
C ASN A 67 -15.67 9.36 14.15
N SER A 68 -15.52 8.41 15.09
CA SER A 68 -16.55 7.37 15.27
C SER A 68 -17.58 7.69 16.34
N SER A 69 -18.84 7.74 15.92
CA SER A 69 -20.03 7.66 16.78
C SER A 69 -20.75 6.32 16.59
N VAL A 70 -20.01 5.21 16.55
CA VAL A 70 -20.56 3.88 16.22
C VAL A 70 -20.44 2.90 17.39
N ASP A 71 -21.49 2.08 17.52
CA ASP A 71 -21.75 1.08 18.56
C ASP A 71 -20.62 0.05 18.77
N ASN A 72 -20.40 -0.32 20.03
CA ASN A 72 -19.15 -0.77 20.65
C ASN A 72 -18.80 -2.26 20.43
N SER A 73 -19.12 -2.86 19.27
CA SER A 73 -18.93 -4.31 19.04
C SER A 73 -17.84 -4.65 18.03
N THR A 74 -17.72 -3.93 16.92
CA THR A 74 -16.58 -3.97 15.99
C THR A 74 -16.54 -2.66 15.21
N LEU A 75 -15.38 -2.01 15.16
CA LEU A 75 -15.24 -0.79 14.38
C LEU A 75 -14.56 -1.08 13.05
N GLU A 76 -15.31 -0.93 11.96
CA GLU A 76 -14.80 -1.09 10.60
C GLU A 76 -13.86 0.06 10.22
N ILE A 77 -12.84 -0.23 9.42
CA ILE A 77 -11.98 0.80 8.82
C ILE A 77 -12.81 1.81 8.02
N GLN A 78 -12.66 3.12 8.30
CA GLN A 78 -13.42 4.17 7.63
C GLN A 78 -12.68 4.69 6.39
N PHE A 79 -13.28 5.67 5.72
CA PHE A 79 -12.79 6.20 4.45
C PHE A 79 -11.41 6.86 4.58
N GLU A 80 -11.16 7.55 5.69
CA GLU A 80 -9.93 8.28 5.98
C GLU A 80 -8.77 7.31 6.22
N GLU A 81 -8.93 6.31 7.10
CA GLU A 81 -7.87 5.33 7.37
C GLU A 81 -7.62 4.45 6.13
N LYS A 82 -8.67 4.11 5.37
CA LYS A 82 -8.53 3.48 4.05
C LYS A 82 -7.68 4.34 3.12
N ALA A 83 -7.96 5.65 3.02
CA ALA A 83 -7.22 6.54 2.14
C ALA A 83 -5.73 6.61 2.51
N VAL A 84 -5.41 6.64 3.80
CA VAL A 84 -4.02 6.59 4.28
C VAL A 84 -3.35 5.28 3.89
N LEU A 85 -4.02 4.14 4.11
CA LEU A 85 -3.50 2.83 3.76
C LEU A 85 -3.23 2.70 2.24
N LYS A 86 -4.14 3.22 1.40
CA LYS A 86 -3.93 3.29 -0.06
C LYS A 86 -2.70 4.13 -0.40
N LYS A 87 -2.56 5.33 0.18
CA LYS A 87 -1.40 6.20 -0.06
C LYS A 87 -0.08 5.55 0.36
N MET A 88 -0.07 4.81 1.46
CA MET A 88 1.08 4.03 1.90
C MET A 88 1.51 3.02 0.83
N TYR A 89 0.55 2.32 0.21
CA TYR A 89 0.84 1.41 -0.91
C TYR A 89 1.39 2.14 -2.13
N PHE A 90 0.81 3.28 -2.53
CA PHE A 90 1.30 4.08 -3.67
C PHE A 90 2.77 4.47 -3.49
N VAL A 91 3.14 4.92 -2.29
CA VAL A 91 4.53 5.26 -1.97
C VAL A 91 5.43 4.04 -2.12
N HIS A 92 5.05 2.90 -1.51
CA HIS A 92 5.81 1.65 -1.64
C HIS A 92 5.98 1.20 -3.10
N HIS A 93 4.90 1.28 -3.88
CA HIS A 93 4.89 0.85 -5.27
C HIS A 93 5.82 1.69 -6.14
N TYR A 94 5.71 3.02 -6.08
CA TYR A 94 6.55 3.90 -6.88
C TYR A 94 8.00 3.93 -6.40
N ASP A 95 8.25 3.80 -5.10
CA ASP A 95 9.60 3.65 -4.58
C ASP A 95 10.29 2.38 -5.12
N SER A 96 9.57 1.26 -5.18
CA SER A 96 10.07 0.03 -5.83
C SER A 96 10.39 0.24 -7.31
N GLN A 97 9.51 0.90 -8.05
CA GLN A 97 9.76 1.23 -9.47
C GLN A 97 10.97 2.15 -9.65
N LEU A 98 11.11 3.17 -8.79
CA LEU A 98 12.24 4.10 -8.83
C LEU A 98 13.57 3.38 -8.57
N ARG A 99 13.63 2.49 -7.58
CA ARG A 99 14.82 1.67 -7.32
C ARG A 99 15.16 0.78 -8.50
N SER A 100 14.16 0.18 -9.14
CA SER A 100 14.34 -0.64 -10.35
C SER A 100 14.92 0.18 -11.50
N ALA A 101 14.34 1.35 -11.78
CA ALA A 101 14.81 2.25 -12.84
C ALA A 101 16.23 2.77 -12.57
N LEU A 102 16.54 3.14 -11.32
CA LEU A 102 17.89 3.58 -10.93
C LEU A 102 18.92 2.45 -11.05
N GLY A 103 18.55 1.24 -10.64
CA GLY A 103 19.39 0.06 -10.81
C GLY A 103 19.67 -0.27 -12.28
N ALA A 104 18.68 -0.10 -13.15
CA ALA A 104 18.86 -0.25 -14.59
C ALA A 104 19.80 0.84 -15.15
N ALA A 105 19.57 2.10 -14.80
CA ALA A 105 20.41 3.22 -15.24
C ALA A 105 21.87 3.10 -14.79
N SER A 106 22.12 2.54 -13.61
CA SER A 106 23.49 2.29 -13.12
C SER A 106 24.25 1.22 -13.91
N ASN A 107 23.53 0.31 -14.57
CA ASN A 107 24.12 -0.78 -15.34
C ASN A 107 24.08 -0.51 -16.85
N ASP A 108 23.55 0.63 -17.29
CA ASP A 108 23.47 1.01 -18.70
C ASP A 108 24.88 1.39 -19.21
N PRO A 109 25.53 0.56 -20.04
CA PRO A 109 26.82 0.92 -20.59
C PRO A 109 26.61 2.05 -21.60
N VAL A 110 27.22 3.21 -21.38
CA VAL A 110 27.31 4.25 -22.41
C VAL A 110 28.11 3.66 -23.59
N VAL A 111 27.42 3.26 -24.65
CA VAL A 111 28.04 2.74 -25.86
C VAL A 111 28.47 3.90 -26.74
N GLU A 112 29.77 4.21 -26.76
CA GLU A 112 30.37 5.07 -27.79
C GLU A 112 30.61 4.23 -29.04
N VAL A 113 29.89 4.52 -30.12
CA VAL A 113 30.17 3.95 -31.44
C VAL A 113 31.15 4.87 -32.15
N VAL A 114 32.42 4.49 -32.17
CA VAL A 114 33.43 5.11 -33.04
C VAL A 114 33.38 4.38 -34.39
N SER A 115 32.80 5.02 -35.40
CA SER A 115 32.89 4.54 -36.78
C SER A 115 33.48 5.63 -37.66
N ASP A 116 34.60 5.29 -38.30
CA ASP A 116 35.24 6.03 -39.41
C ASP A 116 35.33 7.56 -39.22
N GLY A 117 35.85 8.00 -38.07
CA GLY A 117 36.14 9.41 -37.79
C GLY A 117 34.92 10.31 -37.53
N SER A 118 33.70 9.77 -37.58
CA SER A 118 32.47 10.52 -37.33
C SER A 118 31.89 10.17 -35.96
N LYS A 119 31.73 11.18 -35.09
CA LYS A 119 31.12 11.05 -33.77
C LYS A 119 29.69 11.57 -33.80
N VAL A 120 28.72 10.75 -33.39
CA VAL A 120 27.34 11.19 -33.18
C VAL A 120 27.09 11.34 -31.68
N ARG A 121 26.51 12.47 -31.28
CA ARG A 121 25.95 12.70 -29.94
C ARG A 121 24.47 12.40 -29.97
#